data_AF-A0A1G7XQW7-F1
#
_entry.id   AF-A0A1G7XQW7-F1
#
_cell.length_a   1.000
_cell.length_b   1.000
_cell.length_c   1.000
_cell.angle_alpha   90.00
_cell.angle_beta   90.00
_cell.angle_gamma   90.00
#
_symmetry.space_group_name_H-M   'P 1'
#
loop_
_entity.id
_entity.type
_entity.pdbx_description
1 polymer ?
#
loop_
_entity_poly.entity_id
_entity_poly.type
_entity_poly.pdbx_seq_one_letter_code
_entity_poly.pdbx_strand_id
1 'polypeptide(L)'
;MKTLEEVKSLFEHKSYDVRSDFINEYDFKDDHFEYYRQFIVAATNIRDHLYLSDLMDLAGMLRIYDKELRDRYYSYLFTKQHSIVKLAALDYFKYCSKELLPVTYEQDLVSLLQRRASDILKNQTQCNLVLINTKKKEEYLLQLLEMLTRTNDWRSIYRVLMNLKYCEFDSKDKLIVYDHITELTRKKDFGKGVEGLLKEMGTEIRNNEL
;
A
#
# COMPACT_ATOMS: atom_id res chain seq x y z
N MET A 1 -2.51 2.42 29.08
CA MET A 1 -2.31 3.34 27.94
C MET A 1 -1.29 4.37 28.35
N LYS A 2 -0.37 4.76 27.45
CA LYS A 2 0.62 5.81 27.73
C LYS A 2 -0.06 7.19 27.70
N THR A 3 0.38 8.09 28.57
CA THR A 3 -0.01 9.50 28.54
C THR A 3 0.55 10.19 27.29
N LEU A 4 -0.03 11.32 26.90
CA LEU A 4 0.45 12.10 25.75
C LEU A 4 1.94 12.49 25.89
N GLU A 5 2.36 12.86 27.10
CA GLU A 5 3.75 13.24 27.37
C GLU A 5 4.72 12.05 27.26
N GLU A 6 4.31 10.88 27.74
CA GLU A 6 5.08 9.65 27.52
C GLU A 6 5.18 9.31 26.03
N VAL A 7 4.08 9.45 25.28
CA VAL A 7 4.05 9.21 23.83
C VAL A 7 4.99 10.16 23.09
N LYS A 8 4.89 11.47 23.32
CA LYS A 8 5.79 12.48 22.76
C LYS A 8 7.25 12.15 23.02
N SER A 9 7.59 11.78 24.26
CA SER A 9 8.98 11.50 24.66
C SER A 9 9.64 10.35 23.88
N LEU A 10 8.83 9.44 23.32
CA LEU A 10 9.33 8.28 22.58
C LEU A 10 9.83 8.64 21.18
N PHE A 11 9.35 9.74 20.59
CA PHE A 11 9.64 10.03 19.18
C PHE A 11 9.91 11.50 18.86
N GLU A 12 9.45 12.47 19.66
CA GLU A 12 9.78 13.88 19.45
C GLU A 12 11.28 14.12 19.60
N HIS A 13 11.85 14.90 18.66
CA HIS A 13 13.27 15.23 18.61
C HIS A 13 14.24 14.03 18.56
N LYS A 14 13.75 12.80 18.33
CA LYS A 14 14.58 11.60 18.11
C LYS A 14 15.05 11.51 16.67
N SER A 15 16.03 10.63 16.42
CA SER A 15 16.48 10.25 15.07
C SER A 15 15.35 9.56 14.30
N TYR A 16 15.46 9.50 12.97
CA TYR A 16 14.47 8.82 12.13
C TYR A 16 14.32 7.34 12.50
N ASP A 17 15.43 6.63 12.73
CA ASP A 17 15.39 5.21 13.14
C ASP A 17 14.53 4.98 14.39
N VAL A 18 14.74 5.78 15.45
CA VAL A 18 13.97 5.64 16.70
C VAL A 18 12.48 5.95 16.48
N ARG A 19 12.16 6.88 15.58
CA ARG A 19 10.77 7.19 15.26
C ARG A 19 10.13 6.08 14.43
N SER A 20 10.87 5.47 13.51
CA SER A 20 10.43 4.30 12.74
C SER A 20 10.17 3.11 13.67
N ASP A 21 11.07 2.82 14.60
CA ASP A 21 10.88 1.78 15.62
C ASP A 21 9.61 2.04 16.44
N PHE A 22 9.38 3.28 16.86
CA PHE A 22 8.15 3.67 17.53
C PHE A 22 6.90 3.38 16.68
N ILE A 23 6.89 3.76 15.40
CA ILE A 23 5.75 3.50 14.50
C ILE A 23 5.46 2.00 14.37
N ASN A 24 6.51 1.18 14.32
CA ASN A 24 6.38 -0.26 14.12
C ASN A 24 5.95 -1.02 15.38
N GLU A 25 6.39 -0.57 16.56
CA GLU A 25 6.20 -1.29 17.82
C GLU A 25 5.03 -0.76 18.66
N TYR A 26 4.61 0.48 18.44
CA TYR A 26 3.61 1.12 19.28
C TYR A 26 2.19 0.72 18.90
N ASP A 27 1.41 0.33 19.90
CA ASP A 27 -0.02 0.02 19.75
C ASP A 27 -0.84 1.30 19.85
N PHE A 28 -1.17 1.91 18.70
CA PHE A 28 -1.91 3.18 18.58
C PHE A 28 -3.41 3.10 18.97
N LYS A 29 -3.71 2.43 20.09
CA LYS A 29 -5.06 2.30 20.65
C LYS A 29 -5.42 3.38 21.67
N ASP A 30 -4.58 4.41 21.79
CA ASP A 30 -4.88 5.57 22.62
C ASP A 30 -5.71 6.65 21.91
N ASP A 31 -6.08 7.68 22.67
CA ASP A 31 -6.97 8.76 22.25
C ASP A 31 -6.22 10.01 21.74
N HIS A 32 -4.93 9.90 21.43
CA HIS A 32 -4.09 11.04 21.00
C HIS A 32 -4.18 11.35 19.49
N PHE A 33 -5.30 11.01 18.84
CA PHE A 33 -5.48 11.14 17.38
C PHE A 33 -5.11 12.52 16.83
N GLU A 34 -5.59 13.60 17.46
CA GLU A 34 -5.34 14.96 16.98
C GLU A 34 -3.84 15.32 17.03
N TYR A 35 -3.12 14.80 18.03
CA TYR A 35 -1.68 14.97 18.10
C TYR A 35 -0.96 14.23 16.97
N TYR A 36 -1.31 12.96 16.71
CA TYR A 36 -0.72 12.21 15.59
C TYR A 36 -0.98 12.88 14.25
N ARG A 37 -2.21 13.35 14.04
CA ARG A 37 -2.61 14.13 12.88
C ARG A 37 -1.73 15.36 12.70
N GLN A 38 -1.61 16.21 13.73
CA GLN A 38 -0.79 17.42 13.67
C GLN A 38 0.68 17.10 13.41
N PHE A 39 1.21 16.09 14.09
CA PHE A 39 2.59 15.65 13.91
C PHE A 39 2.88 15.24 12.46
N ILE A 40 2.03 14.39 11.87
CA ILE A 40 2.21 13.88 10.49
C ILE A 40 2.04 15.01 9.47
N VAL A 41 1.04 15.88 9.64
CA VAL A 41 0.81 17.01 8.73
C VAL A 41 2.02 17.96 8.75
N ALA A 42 2.51 18.32 9.95
CA ALA A 42 3.66 19.20 10.12
C ALA A 42 4.99 18.59 9.67
N ALA A 43 5.09 17.26 9.59
CA ALA A 43 6.30 16.55 9.16
C ALA A 43 6.58 16.78 7.67
N THR A 44 7.35 17.83 7.38
CA THR A 44 7.77 18.24 6.03
C THR A 44 9.27 18.08 5.85
N ASN A 45 9.75 18.08 4.59
CA ASN A 45 11.19 18.03 4.24
C ASN A 45 11.97 16.83 4.78
N ILE A 46 11.30 15.68 4.94
CA ILE A 46 11.91 14.43 5.41
C ILE A 46 12.82 13.87 4.32
N ARG A 47 14.12 13.72 4.64
CA ARG A 47 15.12 13.20 3.70
C ARG A 47 15.20 11.67 3.70
N ASP A 48 14.89 11.06 4.84
CA ASP A 48 14.93 9.62 4.98
C ASP A 48 13.71 8.97 4.33
N HIS A 49 13.96 8.11 3.34
CA HIS A 49 12.91 7.50 2.55
C HIS A 49 12.17 6.39 3.29
N LEU A 50 12.81 5.73 4.26
CA LEU A 50 12.20 4.68 5.08
C LEU A 50 11.25 5.34 6.07
N TYR A 51 11.73 6.32 6.84
CA TYR A 51 10.89 7.04 7.78
C TYR A 51 9.74 7.80 7.11
N LEU A 52 9.97 8.37 5.92
CA LEU A 52 8.88 8.96 5.13
C LEU A 52 7.84 7.92 4.69
N SER A 53 8.27 6.70 4.36
CA SER A 53 7.37 5.57 4.08
C SER A 53 6.55 5.20 5.31
N ASP A 54 7.21 5.04 6.47
CA ASP A 54 6.55 4.65 7.72
C ASP A 54 5.51 5.69 8.17
N LEU A 55 5.76 6.98 7.95
CA LEU A 55 4.79 8.03 8.22
C LEU A 55 3.56 8.00 7.28
N MET A 56 3.72 7.55 6.04
CA MET A 56 2.58 7.34 5.13
C MET A 56 1.75 6.15 5.59
N ASP A 57 2.41 5.06 5.98
CA ASP A 57 1.76 3.86 6.48
C ASP A 57 1.01 4.16 7.79
N LEU A 58 1.63 4.91 8.71
CA LEU A 58 0.98 5.41 9.92
C LEU A 58 -0.25 6.27 9.60
N ALA A 59 -0.12 7.21 8.66
CA ALA A 59 -1.24 8.06 8.26
C ALA A 59 -2.41 7.24 7.70
N GLY A 60 -2.11 6.22 6.88
CA GLY A 60 -3.11 5.28 6.37
C GLY A 60 -3.77 4.47 7.47
N MET A 61 -2.97 3.90 8.39
CA MET A 61 -3.44 3.11 9.53
C MET A 61 -4.38 3.91 10.44
N LEU A 62 -4.03 5.16 10.74
CA LEU A 62 -4.83 6.06 11.57
C LEU A 62 -5.98 6.72 10.81
N ARG A 63 -6.15 6.44 9.51
CA ARG A 63 -7.18 7.06 8.65
C ARG A 63 -7.08 8.58 8.58
N ILE A 64 -5.86 9.12 8.60
CA ILE A 64 -5.59 10.55 8.47
C ILE A 64 -5.55 10.90 6.99
N TYR A 65 -6.69 11.39 6.50
CA TYR A 65 -6.90 11.75 5.09
C TYR A 65 -7.05 13.26 4.90
N ASP A 66 -6.25 14.10 5.56
CA ASP A 66 -6.31 15.55 5.33
C ASP A 66 -5.95 15.93 3.89
N LYS A 67 -6.64 16.92 3.30
CA LYS A 67 -6.42 17.33 1.91
C LYS A 67 -4.96 17.67 1.62
N GLU A 68 -4.31 18.43 2.51
CA GLU A 68 -2.89 18.79 2.38
C GLU A 68 -1.99 17.55 2.32
N LEU A 69 -2.27 16.57 3.19
CA LEU A 69 -1.51 15.33 3.26
C LEU A 69 -1.71 14.50 1.99
N ARG A 70 -2.95 14.37 1.53
CA ARG A 70 -3.30 13.68 0.28
C ARG A 70 -2.59 14.32 -0.90
N ASP A 71 -2.68 15.64 -1.06
CA ASP A 71 -2.04 16.36 -2.17
C ASP A 71 -0.52 16.16 -2.17
N ARG A 72 0.10 16.22 -0.98
CA ARG A 72 1.54 15.98 -0.79
C ARG A 72 1.93 14.57 -1.20
N TYR A 73 1.26 13.55 -0.67
CA TYR A 73 1.59 12.14 -0.96
C TYR A 73 1.29 11.78 -2.42
N TYR A 74 0.25 12.35 -3.00
CA TYR A 74 -0.04 12.23 -4.43
C TYR A 74 1.11 12.75 -5.30
N SER A 75 1.65 13.92 -4.97
CA SER A 75 2.77 14.51 -5.72
C SER A 75 4.03 13.63 -5.74
N TYR A 76 4.24 12.79 -4.73
CA TYR A 76 5.40 11.90 -4.66
C TYR A 76 5.39 10.80 -5.73
N LEU A 77 4.22 10.44 -6.24
CA LEU A 77 4.11 9.48 -7.35
C LEU A 77 4.75 10.03 -8.63
N PHE A 78 4.68 11.34 -8.85
CA PHE A 78 5.08 11.99 -10.10
C PHE A 78 6.44 12.71 -10.04
N THR A 79 6.99 12.91 -8.84
CA THR A 79 8.30 13.54 -8.63
C THR A 79 9.43 12.49 -8.55
N LYS A 80 10.68 12.97 -8.48
CA LYS A 80 11.87 12.14 -8.32
C LYS A 80 12.00 11.69 -6.86
N GLN A 81 11.19 10.70 -6.49
CA GLN A 81 11.22 10.05 -5.18
C GLN A 81 11.72 8.62 -5.26
N HIS A 82 12.23 8.12 -4.13
CA HIS A 82 12.62 6.72 -3.99
C HIS A 82 11.42 5.79 -4.22
N SER A 83 11.65 4.58 -4.74
CA SER A 83 10.58 3.63 -5.06
C SER A 83 9.73 3.28 -3.84
N ILE A 84 10.33 3.17 -2.66
CA ILE A 84 9.62 2.86 -1.42
C ILE A 84 8.59 3.93 -1.05
N VAL A 85 8.94 5.21 -1.20
CA VAL A 85 8.05 6.35 -0.96
C VAL A 85 6.87 6.30 -1.93
N LYS A 86 7.10 5.92 -3.19
CA LYS A 86 6.02 5.76 -4.18
C LYS A 86 5.12 4.58 -3.86
N LEU A 87 5.68 3.47 -3.38
CA LEU A 87 4.91 2.30 -2.97
C LEU A 87 4.02 2.64 -1.77
N ALA A 88 4.55 3.34 -0.77
CA ALA A 88 3.80 3.77 0.41
C ALA A 88 2.72 4.81 0.07
N ALA A 89 3.02 5.77 -0.83
CA ALA A 89 2.00 6.67 -1.35
C ALA A 89 0.86 5.91 -2.05
N LEU A 90 1.19 4.89 -2.86
CA LEU A 90 0.17 4.02 -3.47
C LEU A 90 -0.61 3.23 -2.41
N ASP A 91 0.02 2.73 -1.34
CA ASP A 91 -0.69 2.03 -0.25
C ASP A 91 -1.65 2.97 0.49
N TYR A 92 -1.19 4.18 0.83
CA TYR A 92 -2.00 5.20 1.47
C TYR A 92 -3.32 5.47 0.72
N PHE A 93 -3.28 5.56 -0.61
CA PHE A 93 -4.47 5.79 -1.42
C PHE A 93 -5.40 4.58 -1.55
N LYS A 94 -4.94 3.35 -1.33
CA LYS A 94 -5.83 2.16 -1.35
C LYS A 94 -6.84 2.17 -0.21
N TYR A 95 -6.43 2.69 0.94
CA TYR A 95 -7.27 2.76 2.14
C TYR A 95 -8.12 4.03 2.17
N CYS A 96 -7.83 5.00 1.31
CA CYS A 96 -8.56 6.24 1.19
C CYS A 96 -9.93 6.00 0.54
N SER A 97 -10.99 6.60 1.09
CA SER A 97 -12.31 6.57 0.46
C SER A 97 -12.24 7.08 -0.98
N LYS A 98 -12.98 6.45 -1.89
CA LYS A 98 -12.92 6.76 -3.32
C LYS A 98 -13.31 8.21 -3.63
N GLU A 99 -14.21 8.82 -2.85
CA GLU A 99 -14.56 10.24 -3.02
C GLU A 99 -13.43 11.22 -2.68
N LEU A 100 -12.39 10.77 -1.97
CA LEU A 100 -11.25 11.59 -1.57
C LEU A 100 -10.07 11.51 -2.56
N LEU A 101 -10.14 10.59 -3.53
CA LEU A 101 -9.13 10.45 -4.59
C LEU A 101 -9.17 11.68 -5.52
N PRO A 102 -8.01 12.13 -6.04
CA PRO A 102 -7.98 13.14 -7.08
C PRO A 102 -8.85 12.74 -8.30
N VAL A 103 -9.53 13.71 -8.92
CA VAL A 103 -10.38 13.44 -10.10
C VAL A 103 -9.59 12.82 -11.25
N THR A 104 -8.30 13.16 -11.37
CA THR A 104 -7.39 12.64 -12.41
C THR A 104 -6.67 11.36 -11.99
N TYR A 105 -6.93 10.80 -10.80
CA TYR A 105 -6.14 9.72 -10.20
C TYR A 105 -6.00 8.51 -11.14
N GLU A 106 -7.09 8.03 -11.73
CA GLU A 106 -7.06 6.92 -12.69
C GLU A 106 -6.18 7.22 -13.91
N GLN A 107 -6.36 8.40 -14.52
CA GLN A 107 -5.62 8.82 -15.73
C GLN A 107 -4.12 8.97 -15.43
N ASP A 108 -3.81 9.54 -14.28
CA ASP A 108 -2.44 9.77 -13.85
C ASP A 108 -1.74 8.46 -13.49
N LEU A 109 -2.42 7.49 -12.86
CA LEU A 109 -1.88 6.15 -12.63
C LEU A 109 -1.62 5.39 -13.95
N VAL A 110 -2.51 5.49 -14.93
CA VAL A 110 -2.28 4.94 -16.28
C VAL A 110 -1.02 5.56 -16.90
N SER A 111 -0.81 6.87 -16.73
CA SER A 111 0.40 7.55 -17.21
C SER A 111 1.67 7.04 -16.52
N LEU A 112 1.61 6.65 -15.24
CA LEU A 112 2.76 6.11 -14.49
C LEU A 112 3.21 4.75 -15.03
N LEU A 113 2.29 3.90 -15.50
CA LEU A 113 2.62 2.59 -16.06
C LEU A 113 3.47 2.67 -17.34
N GLN A 114 3.29 3.75 -18.10
CA GLN A 114 4.04 4.02 -19.32
C GLN A 114 5.48 4.46 -19.04
N ARG A 115 5.78 4.90 -17.81
CA ARG A 115 7.13 5.33 -17.42
C ARG A 115 8.03 4.12 -17.15
N ARG A 116 9.35 4.35 -17.22
CA ARG A 116 10.34 3.37 -16.76
C ARG A 116 10.26 3.29 -15.22
N ALA A 117 9.85 2.13 -14.72
CA ALA A 117 9.71 1.84 -13.29
C ALA A 117 9.99 0.36 -13.04
N SER A 118 10.29 0.00 -11.80
CA SER A 118 10.44 -1.40 -11.39
C SER A 118 9.10 -2.14 -11.47
N ASP A 119 9.17 -3.46 -11.70
CA ASP A 119 7.99 -4.33 -11.77
C ASP A 119 7.10 -4.19 -10.53
N ILE A 120 7.69 -4.12 -9.34
CA ILE A 120 6.95 -3.95 -8.08
C ILE A 120 6.11 -2.68 -8.07
N LEU A 121 6.64 -1.57 -8.58
CA LEU A 121 5.90 -0.31 -8.64
C LEU A 121 4.81 -0.37 -9.72
N LYS A 122 5.09 -0.98 -10.87
CA LYS A 122 4.09 -1.13 -11.92
C LYS A 122 2.94 -2.05 -11.50
N ASN A 123 3.24 -3.22 -10.93
CA ASN A 123 2.25 -4.17 -10.41
C ASN A 123 1.40 -3.55 -9.32
N GLN A 124 2.02 -2.80 -8.41
CA GLN A 124 1.31 -2.05 -7.36
C GLN A 124 0.40 -0.95 -7.95
N THR A 125 0.87 -0.23 -8.97
CA THR A 125 0.06 0.79 -9.68
C THR A 125 -1.14 0.15 -10.37
N GLN A 126 -0.92 -0.98 -11.04
CA GLN A 126 -1.98 -1.74 -11.69
C GLN A 126 -3.01 -2.27 -10.69
N CYS A 127 -2.54 -2.76 -9.53
CA CYS A 127 -3.40 -3.21 -8.45
C CYS A 127 -4.28 -2.08 -7.90
N ASN A 128 -3.74 -0.85 -7.78
CA ASN A 128 -4.53 0.33 -7.45
C ASN A 128 -5.62 0.60 -8.49
N LEU A 129 -5.31 0.52 -9.78
CA LEU A 129 -6.29 0.72 -10.85
C LEU A 129 -7.46 -0.28 -10.77
N VAL A 130 -7.20 -1.55 -10.44
CA VAL A 130 -8.24 -2.54 -10.19
C VAL A 130 -9.12 -2.14 -8.99
N LEU A 131 -8.50 -1.70 -7.88
CA LEU A 131 -9.19 -1.32 -6.65
C LEU A 131 -10.09 -0.08 -6.78
N ILE A 132 -9.78 0.86 -7.68
CA ILE A 132 -10.66 2.02 -7.93
C ILE A 132 -12.05 1.53 -8.40
N ASN A 133 -12.14 0.36 -9.04
CA ASN A 133 -13.39 -0.26 -9.52
C ASN A 133 -14.18 0.68 -10.45
N THR A 134 -13.51 1.16 -11.51
CA THR A 134 -14.14 1.96 -12.57
C THR A 134 -14.76 1.06 -13.64
N LYS A 135 -15.38 1.65 -14.67
CA LYS A 135 -15.90 0.92 -15.83
C LYS A 135 -14.82 0.11 -16.58
N LYS A 136 -13.53 0.43 -16.37
CA LYS A 136 -12.37 -0.25 -16.99
C LYS A 136 -11.76 -1.33 -16.10
N LYS A 137 -12.38 -1.67 -14.96
CA LYS A 137 -11.83 -2.64 -14.00
C LYS A 137 -11.38 -3.94 -14.66
N GLU A 138 -12.19 -4.51 -15.55
CA GLU A 138 -11.88 -5.78 -16.21
C GLU A 138 -10.61 -5.68 -17.07
N GLU A 139 -10.44 -4.57 -17.80
CA GLU A 139 -9.22 -4.28 -18.55
C GLU A 139 -7.99 -4.22 -17.62
N TYR A 140 -8.13 -3.51 -16.50
CA TYR A 140 -7.05 -3.39 -15.52
C TYR A 140 -6.71 -4.71 -14.83
N LEU A 141 -7.71 -5.56 -14.61
CA LEU A 141 -7.52 -6.89 -14.05
C LEU A 141 -6.72 -7.76 -15.03
N LEU A 142 -7.10 -7.79 -16.31
CA LEU A 142 -6.38 -8.56 -17.33
C LEU A 142 -4.91 -8.11 -17.43
N GLN A 143 -4.67 -6.79 -17.44
CA GLN A 143 -3.32 -6.22 -17.43
C GLN A 143 -2.53 -6.64 -16.17
N LEU A 144 -3.17 -6.68 -14.99
CA LEU A 144 -2.53 -7.16 -13.76
C LEU A 144 -2.07 -8.61 -13.91
N LEU A 145 -2.92 -9.51 -14.41
CA LEU A 145 -2.59 -10.92 -14.60
C LEU A 145 -1.43 -11.11 -15.60
N GLU A 146 -1.43 -10.33 -16.69
CA GLU A 146 -0.35 -10.32 -17.68
C GLU A 146 0.98 -9.90 -17.05
N MET A 147 0.97 -8.83 -16.25
CA MET A 147 2.18 -8.34 -15.58
C MET A 147 2.70 -9.31 -14.52
N LEU A 148 1.80 -9.94 -13.75
CA LEU A 148 2.15 -10.99 -12.79
C LEU A 148 2.78 -12.21 -13.47
N THR A 149 2.30 -12.57 -14.67
CA THR A 149 2.87 -13.68 -15.45
C THR A 149 4.31 -13.40 -15.87
N ARG A 150 4.62 -12.15 -16.21
CA ARG A 150 5.95 -11.74 -16.71
C ARG A 150 6.96 -11.51 -15.60
N THR A 151 6.53 -11.05 -14.43
CA THR A 151 7.48 -10.73 -13.36
C THR A 151 8.09 -11.98 -12.73
N ASN A 152 9.34 -11.86 -12.31
CA ASN A 152 10.03 -12.81 -11.43
C ASN A 152 10.33 -12.19 -10.06
N ASP A 153 9.84 -10.96 -9.79
CA ASP A 153 10.04 -10.29 -8.51
C ASP A 153 9.02 -10.80 -7.49
N TRP A 154 9.49 -11.66 -6.58
CA TRP A 154 8.66 -12.21 -5.51
C TRP A 154 8.00 -11.12 -4.65
N ARG A 155 8.62 -9.95 -4.50
CA ARG A 155 8.06 -8.83 -3.72
C ARG A 155 6.81 -8.27 -4.39
N SER A 156 6.74 -8.30 -5.73
CA SER A 156 5.54 -7.93 -6.47
C SER A 156 4.40 -8.89 -6.16
N ILE A 157 4.67 -10.19 -6.23
CA ILE A 157 3.67 -11.24 -5.97
C ILE A 157 3.17 -11.14 -4.53
N TYR A 158 4.09 -11.06 -3.57
CA TYR A 158 3.78 -10.93 -2.15
C TYR A 158 2.87 -9.71 -1.87
N ARG A 159 3.20 -8.55 -2.45
CA ARG A 159 2.39 -7.33 -2.25
C ARG A 159 1.00 -7.43 -2.86
N VAL A 160 0.84 -8.08 -4.01
CA VAL A 160 -0.50 -8.30 -4.57
C VAL A 160 -1.32 -9.21 -3.66
N LEU A 161 -0.73 -10.29 -3.14
CA LEU A 161 -1.41 -11.16 -2.15
C LEU A 161 -1.81 -10.40 -0.88
N MET A 162 -0.94 -9.53 -0.36
CA MET A 162 -1.28 -8.66 0.77
C MET A 162 -2.48 -7.75 0.44
N ASN A 163 -2.54 -7.22 -0.78
CA ASN A 163 -3.69 -6.40 -1.20
C ASN A 163 -4.97 -7.23 -1.29
N LEU A 164 -4.91 -8.44 -1.83
CA LEU A 164 -6.06 -9.35 -1.84
C LEU A 164 -6.55 -9.70 -0.43
N LYS A 165 -5.62 -9.81 0.53
CA LYS A 165 -5.94 -10.14 1.92
C LYS A 165 -6.57 -8.97 2.68
N TYR A 166 -6.01 -7.76 2.53
CA TYR A 166 -6.33 -6.62 3.40
C TYR A 166 -7.12 -5.49 2.73
N CYS A 167 -7.26 -5.47 1.41
CA CYS A 167 -8.05 -4.46 0.70
C CYS A 167 -9.41 -5.03 0.27
N GLU A 168 -10.38 -4.14 0.06
CA GLU A 168 -11.72 -4.47 -0.43
C GLU A 168 -11.69 -4.78 -1.94
N PHE A 169 -11.26 -5.99 -2.28
CA PHE A 169 -11.46 -6.57 -3.61
C PHE A 169 -12.86 -7.13 -3.75
N ASP A 170 -13.42 -7.05 -4.96
CA ASP A 170 -14.55 -7.87 -5.35
C ASP A 170 -14.17 -9.36 -5.20
N SER A 171 -15.04 -10.16 -4.59
CA SER A 171 -14.75 -11.57 -4.26
C SER A 171 -14.36 -12.39 -5.50
N LYS A 172 -14.98 -12.12 -6.65
CA LYS A 172 -14.66 -12.82 -7.91
C LYS A 172 -13.28 -12.42 -8.42
N ASP A 173 -12.96 -11.13 -8.42
CA ASP A 173 -11.64 -10.65 -8.85
C ASP A 173 -10.54 -11.15 -7.92
N LYS A 174 -10.81 -11.18 -6.60
CA LYS A 174 -9.91 -11.73 -5.59
C LYS A 174 -9.56 -13.18 -5.89
N LEU A 175 -10.56 -14.01 -6.19
CA LEU A 175 -10.37 -15.41 -6.55
C LEU A 175 -9.56 -15.57 -7.84
N ILE A 176 -9.89 -14.80 -8.89
CA ILE A 176 -9.17 -14.83 -10.17
C ILE A 176 -7.68 -14.55 -9.98
N VAL A 177 -7.32 -13.49 -9.24
CA VAL A 177 -5.92 -13.14 -9.01
C VAL A 177 -5.23 -14.18 -8.13
N TYR A 178 -5.90 -14.66 -7.08
CA TYR A 178 -5.37 -15.69 -6.18
C TYR A 178 -5.05 -17.00 -6.93
N ASP A 179 -5.98 -17.50 -7.74
CA ASP A 179 -5.80 -18.74 -8.49
C ASP A 179 -4.68 -18.59 -9.54
N HIS A 180 -4.62 -17.43 -10.20
CA HIS A 180 -3.54 -17.13 -11.14
C HIS A 180 -2.17 -17.15 -10.46
N ILE A 181 -2.02 -16.50 -9.30
CA ILE A 181 -0.76 -16.52 -8.53
C ILE A 181 -0.43 -17.95 -8.07
N THR A 182 -1.44 -18.72 -7.64
CA THR A 182 -1.27 -20.13 -7.25
C THR A 182 -0.78 -20.99 -8.41
N GLU A 183 -1.21 -20.73 -9.64
CA GLU A 183 -0.69 -21.43 -10.81
C GLU A 183 0.76 -21.01 -11.10
N LEU A 184 1.08 -19.71 -10.97
CA LEU A 184 2.43 -19.21 -11.20
C LEU A 184 3.45 -19.81 -10.23
N THR A 185 3.11 -20.00 -8.95
CA THR A 185 4.01 -20.61 -7.95
C THR A 185 4.31 -22.09 -8.22
N ARG A 186 3.47 -22.79 -9.00
CA ARG A 186 3.77 -24.16 -9.46
C ARG A 186 4.86 -24.19 -10.55
N LYS A 187 5.08 -23.05 -11.22
CA LYS A 187 6.01 -22.91 -12.35
C LYS A 187 7.26 -22.12 -12.00
N LYS A 188 7.20 -21.29 -10.96
CA LYS A 188 8.26 -20.35 -10.55
C LYS A 188 8.44 -20.40 -9.04
N ASP A 189 9.69 -20.32 -8.60
CA ASP A 189 10.02 -20.14 -7.18
C ASP A 189 9.95 -18.65 -6.81
N PHE A 190 8.98 -18.30 -5.95
CA PHE A 190 8.83 -16.97 -5.37
C PHE A 190 9.15 -16.95 -3.87
N GLY A 191 9.73 -18.02 -3.34
CA GLY A 191 10.15 -18.15 -1.96
C GLY A 191 9.03 -18.42 -0.95
N LYS A 192 9.48 -18.86 0.24
CA LYS A 192 8.60 -19.33 1.33
C LYS A 192 7.58 -18.31 1.83
N GLY A 193 7.90 -17.01 1.75
CA GLY A 193 6.98 -15.96 2.18
C GLY A 193 5.71 -15.89 1.34
N VAL A 194 5.83 -16.06 0.02
CA VAL A 194 4.69 -16.11 -0.91
C VAL A 194 3.89 -17.39 -0.72
N GLU A 195 4.57 -18.53 -0.59
CA GLU A 195 3.92 -19.83 -0.33
C GLU A 195 3.12 -19.84 0.98
N GLY A 196 3.71 -19.30 2.06
CA GLY A 196 3.06 -19.19 3.35
C GLY A 196 1.79 -18.35 3.30
N LEU A 197 1.85 -17.18 2.65
CA LEU A 197 0.72 -16.28 2.50
C LEU A 197 -0.40 -16.89 1.64
N LEU A 198 -0.06 -17.58 0.55
CA LEU A 198 -1.06 -18.32 -0.25
C LEU A 198 -1.78 -19.39 0.57
N LYS A 199 -1.04 -20.17 1.36
CA LYS A 199 -1.62 -21.23 2.19
C LYS A 199 -2.59 -20.67 3.23
N GLU A 200 -2.22 -19.57 3.88
CA GLU A 200 -3.07 -18.86 4.83
C GLU A 200 -4.36 -18.39 4.15
N MET A 201 -4.24 -17.66 3.05
CA MET A 201 -5.38 -17.11 2.31
C MET A 201 -6.28 -18.19 1.67
N GLY A 202 -5.71 -19.30 1.20
CA GLY A 202 -6.47 -20.38 0.55
C GLY A 202 -7.52 -21.01 1.46
N THR A 203 -7.30 -20.97 2.77
CA THR A 203 -8.26 -21.44 3.77
C THR A 203 -9.42 -20.44 3.90
N GLU A 204 -9.13 -19.14 3.87
CA GLU A 204 -10.14 -18.07 3.98
C GLU A 204 -10.99 -17.92 2.71
N ILE A 205 -10.37 -17.96 1.53
CA ILE A 205 -11.06 -17.71 0.25
C ILE A 205 -12.05 -18.84 -0.07
N ARG A 206 -11.68 -20.10 0.16
CA ARG A 206 -12.54 -21.27 -0.15
C ARG A 206 -13.69 -21.46 0.81
N ASN A 207 -13.58 -20.95 2.04
CA ASN A 207 -14.67 -20.99 3.01
C ASN A 207 -15.76 -19.95 2.72
N ASN A 208 -15.49 -18.95 1.87
CA ASN A 208 -16.47 -17.95 1.43
C ASN A 208 -17.19 -18.34 0.12
N GLU A 209 -16.95 -19.57 -0.39
CA GLU A 209 -17.66 -20.16 -1.53
C GLU A 209 -18.86 -21.04 -1.11
N LEU A 210 -19.10 -21.17 0.21
CA LEU A 210 -20.24 -21.87 0.84
C LEU A 210 -21.24 -20.88 1.44
#